data_AF-A0A1N7C841-F1
#
_entry.id   AF-A0A1N7C841-F1
#
_cell.length_a   1.000
_cell.length_b   1.000
_cell.length_c   1.000
_cell.angle_alpha   90.00
_cell.angle_beta   90.00
_cell.angle_gamma   90.00
#
_symmetry.space_group_name_H-M   'P 1'
#
loop_
_entity.id
_entity.type
_entity.pdbx_description
1 polymer ?
#
loop_
_entity_poly.entity_id
_entity_poly.type
_entity_poly.pdbx_seq_one_letter_code
_entity_poly.pdbx_strand_id
1 'polypeptide(L)'
;MSGSESFFDNQNYIFANKDLLRISHLVEGDRIIGRQDELNSLAQALKDAVQGQTPNHVLIYGKTGTGKSLCSKYITKDLRSSAAKNDVSIGVAYIDCLQHATETQAVRTIARELNDEAETGITIPASGLSTGEYYRRLWNVLDGRFDVGIIILDEVDKIGDDNILMQLSRAVESGKLEESTLGIIGISNKIRYKEELNERVKSSLSERDYVFPPYDANQLRAILESRKDAFQDGVLEDSVIPRVAALAAKEHGDARKAIDILRYAGEIADENGAETVTEEHVNQAHTREEQNRLAELISKQPPHSKLLLQALAFRTQQAPDDDPAIPTADIYSTYEVLCEQEGSDPLRIRRVRELLSELAFLSIIEQTRKGRGHGKGAHTIHELVDNPELVLKACKSI
;
A
#
# COMPACT_ATOMS: atom_id res chain seq x y z
N MET A 1 27.65 -38.75 -27.34
CA MET A 1 27.48 -37.31 -27.08
C MET A 1 26.04 -37.12 -26.63
N SER A 2 25.82 -37.05 -25.32
CA SER A 2 24.51 -36.70 -24.76
C SER A 2 24.32 -35.20 -24.98
N GLY A 3 23.40 -34.82 -25.86
CA GLY A 3 22.95 -33.44 -25.94
C GLY A 3 22.42 -33.04 -24.57
N SER A 4 22.98 -31.98 -23.99
CA SER A 4 22.38 -31.34 -22.83
C SER A 4 21.07 -30.74 -23.29
N GLU A 5 19.96 -31.47 -23.11
CA GLU A 5 18.64 -30.86 -23.18
C GLU A 5 18.59 -29.78 -22.10
N SER A 6 18.58 -28.52 -22.53
CA SER A 6 18.30 -27.40 -21.66
C SER A 6 16.86 -27.55 -21.17
N PHE A 7 16.68 -27.66 -19.85
CA PHE A 7 15.37 -27.65 -19.21
C PHE A 7 14.60 -26.34 -19.45
N PHE A 8 15.21 -25.35 -20.11
CA PHE A 8 14.67 -24.02 -20.35
C PHE A 8 14.31 -23.76 -21.82
N ASP A 9 14.61 -24.66 -22.76
CA ASP A 9 14.49 -24.36 -24.21
C ASP A 9 13.12 -24.71 -24.82
N ASN A 10 12.19 -25.29 -24.05
CA ASN A 10 10.97 -25.91 -24.56
C ASN A 10 9.70 -25.52 -23.76
N GLN A 11 9.55 -24.25 -23.43
CA GLN A 11 8.32 -23.74 -22.80
C GLN A 11 7.61 -22.80 -23.77
N ASN A 12 6.36 -23.12 -24.10
CA ASN A 12 5.43 -22.16 -24.72
C ASN A 12 5.21 -21.04 -23.70
N TYR A 13 6.00 -19.97 -23.80
CA TYR A 13 5.95 -18.88 -22.85
C TYR A 13 4.62 -18.15 -22.98
N ILE A 14 3.80 -18.16 -21.92
CA ILE A 14 2.59 -17.34 -21.85
C ILE A 14 2.93 -15.83 -21.91
N PHE A 15 4.05 -15.45 -21.31
CA PHE A 15 4.47 -14.05 -21.18
C PHE A 15 5.47 -13.63 -22.27
N ALA A 16 5.28 -12.42 -22.79
CA ALA A 16 6.28 -11.70 -23.58
C ALA A 16 7.14 -10.80 -22.67
N ASN A 17 6.50 -10.09 -21.74
CA ASN A 17 7.18 -9.29 -20.73
C ASN A 17 6.34 -9.22 -19.44
N LYS A 18 6.58 -10.20 -18.56
CA LYS A 18 5.85 -10.32 -17.28
C LYS A 18 6.02 -9.11 -16.36
N ASP A 19 7.13 -8.37 -16.45
CA ASP A 19 7.42 -7.26 -15.55
C ASP A 19 6.47 -6.07 -15.73
N LEU A 20 5.78 -5.96 -16.87
CA LEU A 20 4.72 -4.97 -17.11
C LEU A 20 3.51 -5.15 -16.18
N LEU A 21 3.33 -6.33 -15.60
CA LEU A 21 2.27 -6.64 -14.64
C LEU A 21 2.73 -6.53 -13.18
N ARG A 22 3.98 -6.13 -12.92
CA ARG A 22 4.43 -5.87 -11.54
C ARG A 22 3.99 -4.48 -11.09
N ILE A 23 3.47 -4.39 -9.87
CA ILE A 23 3.01 -3.14 -9.25
C ILE A 23 4.14 -2.09 -9.16
N SER A 24 5.40 -2.52 -9.01
CA SER A 24 6.56 -1.64 -8.92
C SER A 24 6.96 -1.01 -10.25
N HIS A 25 6.40 -1.45 -11.38
CA HIS A 25 6.69 -0.89 -12.68
C HIS A 25 6.04 0.50 -12.81
N LEU A 26 6.86 1.56 -12.84
CA LEU A 26 6.41 2.92 -13.12
C LEU A 26 5.95 2.99 -14.57
N VAL A 27 4.66 3.22 -14.75
CA VAL A 27 4.06 3.31 -16.09
C VAL A 27 4.39 4.66 -16.73
N GLU A 28 4.59 4.66 -18.05
CA GLU A 28 4.70 5.88 -18.85
C GLU A 28 3.37 6.66 -18.86
N GLY A 29 3.42 7.96 -19.18
CA GLY A 29 2.27 8.86 -19.02
C GLY A 29 1.04 8.49 -19.86
N ASP A 30 1.28 7.99 -21.07
CA ASP A 30 0.27 7.48 -21.99
C ASP A 30 -0.45 6.23 -21.45
N ARG A 31 0.14 5.54 -20.48
CA ARG A 31 -0.44 4.35 -19.83
C ARG A 31 -1.16 4.66 -18.51
N ILE A 32 -1.27 5.93 -18.12
CA ILE A 32 -2.11 6.35 -16.97
C ILE A 32 -3.54 6.58 -17.43
N ILE A 33 -4.34 5.53 -17.38
CA ILE A 33 -5.70 5.52 -17.92
C ILE A 33 -6.74 5.90 -16.86
N GLY A 34 -7.74 6.71 -17.25
CA GLY A 34 -8.89 7.05 -16.41
C GLY A 34 -8.59 8.04 -15.27
N ARG A 35 -7.47 8.76 -15.34
CA ARG A 35 -7.03 9.75 -14.33
C ARG A 35 -6.68 11.13 -14.89
N GLN A 36 -7.19 11.47 -16.07
CA GLN A 36 -6.85 12.72 -16.73
C GLN A 36 -7.32 13.95 -15.94
N ASP A 37 -8.52 13.88 -15.34
CA ASP A 37 -9.08 14.99 -14.57
C ASP A 37 -8.28 15.22 -13.27
N GLU A 38 -7.89 14.14 -12.59
CA GLU A 38 -7.05 14.19 -11.41
C GLU A 38 -5.65 14.72 -11.75
N LEU A 39 -5.04 14.25 -12.84
CA LEU A 39 -3.75 14.76 -13.32
C LEU A 39 -3.81 16.25 -13.64
N ASN A 40 -4.85 16.70 -14.36
CA ASN A 40 -5.05 18.12 -14.67
C ASN A 40 -5.22 18.97 -13.40
N SER A 41 -5.93 18.43 -12.39
CA SER A 41 -6.14 19.10 -11.11
C SER A 41 -4.84 19.22 -10.30
N LEU A 42 -4.03 18.16 -10.28
CA LEU A 42 -2.69 18.19 -9.68
C LEU A 42 -1.76 19.16 -10.42
N ALA A 43 -1.79 19.17 -11.75
CA ALA A 43 -1.01 20.10 -12.57
C ALA A 43 -1.35 21.57 -12.23
N GLN A 44 -2.65 21.89 -12.12
CA GLN A 44 -3.10 23.23 -11.74
C GLN A 44 -2.64 23.64 -10.34
N ALA A 45 -2.65 22.72 -9.37
CA ALA A 45 -2.21 23.01 -8.02
C ALA A 45 -0.70 23.32 -7.94
N LEU A 46 0.09 22.63 -8.75
CA LEU A 46 1.56 22.71 -8.75
C LEU A 46 2.14 23.69 -9.77
N LYS A 47 1.32 24.29 -10.64
CA LYS A 47 1.77 25.09 -11.79
C LYS A 47 2.75 26.22 -11.44
N ASP A 48 2.60 26.82 -10.26
CA ASP A 48 3.39 27.99 -9.86
C ASP A 48 4.86 27.59 -9.61
N ALA A 49 5.11 26.33 -9.25
CA ALA A 49 6.46 25.77 -9.11
C ALA A 49 7.24 25.75 -10.44
N VAL A 50 6.56 25.74 -11.59
CA VAL A 50 7.22 25.82 -12.91
C VAL A 50 7.96 27.15 -13.10
N GLN A 51 7.59 28.18 -12.33
CA GLN A 51 8.19 29.52 -12.33
C GLN A 51 8.99 29.81 -11.06
N GLY A 52 9.32 28.77 -10.26
CA GLY A 52 10.04 28.93 -9.00
C GLY A 52 9.21 29.49 -7.84
N GLN A 53 7.88 29.60 -8.00
CA GLN A 53 6.99 30.14 -6.98
C GLN A 53 6.41 29.03 -6.10
N THR A 54 5.90 29.42 -4.92
CA THR A 54 5.27 28.49 -3.97
C THR A 54 4.05 27.82 -4.60
N PRO A 55 4.07 26.49 -4.83
CA PRO A 55 2.88 25.78 -5.29
C PRO A 55 1.90 25.57 -4.13
N ASN A 56 0.65 25.24 -4.47
CA ASN A 56 -0.33 24.91 -3.44
C ASN A 56 0.01 23.56 -2.78
N HIS A 57 -0.20 23.45 -1.48
CA HIS A 57 -0.24 22.17 -0.78
C HIS A 57 -1.48 21.37 -1.19
N VAL A 58 -1.29 20.07 -1.42
CA VAL A 58 -2.32 19.16 -1.91
C VAL A 58 -2.51 18.00 -0.94
N LEU A 59 -3.77 17.72 -0.62
CA LEU A 59 -4.17 16.47 0.01
C LEU A 59 -4.97 15.61 -0.97
N ILE A 60 -4.57 14.35 -1.09
CA ILE A 60 -5.19 13.37 -1.98
C ILE A 60 -5.79 12.24 -1.14
N TYR A 61 -7.06 11.95 -1.36
CA TYR A 61 -7.80 10.90 -0.68
C TYR A 61 -8.29 9.84 -1.65
N GLY A 62 -8.52 8.63 -1.15
CA GLY A 62 -9.18 7.57 -1.90
C GLY A 62 -8.75 6.20 -1.42
N LYS A 63 -9.47 5.14 -1.78
CA LYS A 63 -9.10 3.77 -1.39
C LYS A 63 -7.75 3.35 -1.98
N THR A 64 -7.21 2.22 -1.52
CA THR A 64 -6.01 1.63 -2.12
C THR A 64 -6.22 1.35 -3.61
N GLY A 65 -5.14 1.40 -4.38
CA GLY A 65 -5.17 1.03 -5.80
C GLY A 65 -5.94 1.96 -6.73
N THR A 66 -6.40 3.13 -6.27
CA THR A 66 -7.09 4.12 -7.13
C THR A 66 -6.15 5.00 -7.96
N GLY A 67 -4.82 4.81 -7.88
CA GLY A 67 -3.84 5.52 -8.69
C GLY A 67 -3.23 6.79 -8.09
N LYS A 68 -3.49 7.10 -6.82
CA LYS A 68 -2.97 8.31 -6.12
C LYS A 68 -1.45 8.45 -6.24
N SER A 69 -0.70 7.46 -5.77
CA SER A 69 0.77 7.46 -5.79
C SER A 69 1.34 7.52 -7.20
N LEU A 70 0.71 6.82 -8.16
CA LEU A 70 1.13 6.80 -9.56
C LEU A 70 0.98 8.20 -10.18
N CYS A 71 -0.17 8.85 -9.99
CA CYS A 71 -0.43 10.18 -10.55
C CYS A 71 0.48 11.24 -9.91
N SER A 72 0.71 11.19 -8.60
CA SER A 72 1.62 12.12 -7.91
C SER A 72 3.07 11.98 -8.38
N LYS A 73 3.57 10.75 -8.55
CA LYS A 73 4.93 10.51 -9.09
C LYS A 73 5.05 10.98 -10.54
N TYR A 74 4.03 10.68 -11.35
CA TYR A 74 4.03 11.10 -12.75
C TYR A 74 4.01 12.62 -12.91
N ILE A 75 3.08 13.31 -12.22
CA ILE A 75 2.93 14.75 -12.39
C ILE A 75 4.14 15.53 -11.90
N THR A 76 4.82 15.04 -10.86
CA THR A 76 6.06 15.66 -10.34
C THR A 76 7.26 15.42 -11.26
N LYS A 77 7.32 14.28 -11.96
CA LYS A 77 8.30 14.04 -13.04
C LYS A 77 8.08 14.98 -14.23
N ASP A 78 6.83 15.17 -14.64
CA ASP A 78 6.47 16.11 -15.71
C ASP A 78 6.73 17.58 -15.30
N LEU A 79 6.39 17.93 -14.05
CA LEU A 79 6.68 19.23 -13.43
C LEU A 79 8.17 19.55 -13.50
N ARG A 80 9.05 18.63 -13.06
CA ARG A 80 10.50 18.81 -13.11
C ARG A 80 11.00 19.02 -14.54
N SER A 81 10.46 18.27 -15.51
CA SER A 81 10.81 18.40 -16.93
C SER A 81 10.35 19.74 -17.52
N SER A 82 9.23 20.27 -17.05
CA SER A 82 8.69 21.56 -17.50
C SER A 82 9.40 22.74 -16.84
N ALA A 83 9.72 22.65 -15.56
CA ALA A 83 10.46 23.68 -14.81
C ALA A 83 11.90 23.86 -15.32
N ALA A 84 12.56 22.76 -15.69
CA ALA A 84 13.89 22.83 -16.30
C ALA A 84 13.94 23.65 -17.59
N LYS A 85 12.82 23.80 -18.33
CA LYS A 85 12.75 24.65 -19.52
C LYS A 85 12.74 26.15 -19.20
N ASN A 86 12.46 26.50 -17.93
CA ASN A 86 12.48 27.87 -17.41
C ASN A 86 13.68 28.09 -16.48
N ASP A 87 14.69 27.21 -16.52
CA ASP A 87 15.87 27.25 -15.64
C ASP A 87 15.54 27.19 -14.14
N VAL A 88 14.43 26.54 -13.78
CA VAL A 88 14.01 26.32 -12.38
C VAL A 88 14.37 24.91 -11.92
N SER A 89 15.11 24.82 -10.81
CA SER A 89 15.53 23.59 -10.15
C SER A 89 14.45 23.09 -9.18
N ILE A 90 13.92 21.89 -9.46
CA ILE A 90 12.92 21.23 -8.61
C ILE A 90 13.49 19.96 -7.97
N GLY A 91 13.48 19.92 -6.64
CA GLY A 91 13.77 18.73 -5.85
C GLY A 91 12.49 17.97 -5.53
N VAL A 92 12.45 16.66 -5.73
CA VAL A 92 11.28 15.83 -5.41
C VAL A 92 11.69 14.69 -4.49
N ALA A 93 11.03 14.59 -3.34
CA ALA A 93 11.18 13.47 -2.40
C ALA A 93 9.86 12.69 -2.30
N TYR A 94 9.95 11.36 -2.28
CA TYR A 94 8.78 10.48 -2.14
C TYR A 94 8.96 9.59 -0.91
N ILE A 95 8.08 9.76 0.07
CA ILE A 95 8.16 9.03 1.33
C ILE A 95 6.94 8.12 1.46
N ASP A 96 7.18 6.82 1.57
CA ASP A 96 6.19 5.86 2.03
C ASP A 96 6.14 5.90 3.57
N CYS A 97 5.11 6.55 4.13
CA CYS A 97 4.94 6.69 5.57
C CYS A 97 4.61 5.36 6.27
N LEU A 98 4.28 4.29 5.54
CA LEU A 98 4.17 2.95 6.12
C LEU A 98 5.56 2.40 6.48
N GLN A 99 6.56 2.64 5.65
CA GLN A 99 7.96 2.23 5.88
C GLN A 99 8.71 3.19 6.81
N HIS A 100 8.34 4.47 6.78
CA HIS A 100 8.92 5.54 7.59
C HIS A 100 7.87 6.14 8.53
N ALA A 101 7.40 5.32 9.48
CA ALA A 101 6.26 5.64 10.33
C ALA A 101 6.52 6.68 11.43
N THR A 102 7.78 7.12 11.62
CA THR A 102 8.12 8.20 12.56
C THR A 102 8.55 9.46 11.85
N GLU A 103 8.25 10.62 12.45
CA GLU A 103 8.68 11.93 11.94
C GLU A 103 10.18 11.98 11.66
N THR A 104 11.02 11.49 12.59
CA THR A 104 12.47 11.48 12.43
C THR A 104 12.91 10.63 11.24
N GLN A 105 12.29 9.47 11.03
CA GLN A 105 12.61 8.60 9.90
C GLN A 105 12.22 9.26 8.57
N ALA A 106 11.03 9.86 8.50
CA ALA A 106 10.54 10.53 7.31
C ALA A 106 11.44 11.72 6.94
N VAL A 107 11.68 12.67 7.86
CA VAL A 107 12.53 13.85 7.62
C VAL A 107 13.95 13.47 7.23
N ARG A 108 14.56 12.49 7.91
CA ARG A 108 15.89 11.98 7.56
C ARG A 108 15.91 11.44 6.14
N THR A 109 14.87 10.73 5.73
CA THR A 109 14.77 10.13 4.39
C THR A 109 14.59 11.21 3.33
N ILE A 110 13.71 12.19 3.56
CA ILE A 110 13.55 13.37 2.68
C ILE A 110 14.89 14.09 2.51
N ALA A 111 15.58 14.38 3.62
CA ALA A 111 16.87 15.04 3.59
C ALA A 111 17.91 14.22 2.81
N ARG A 112 17.91 12.89 2.92
CA ARG A 112 18.82 12.02 2.17
C ARG A 112 18.50 11.98 0.68
N GLU A 113 17.23 11.89 0.30
CA GLU A 113 16.81 11.85 -1.10
C GLU A 113 17.13 13.15 -1.83
N LEU A 114 16.98 14.29 -1.15
CA LEU A 114 17.23 15.61 -1.72
C LEU A 114 18.67 16.07 -1.59
N ASN A 115 19.52 15.39 -0.83
CA ASN A 115 20.89 15.82 -0.61
C ASN A 115 21.87 15.16 -1.58
N ASP A 116 22.83 15.95 -2.03
CA ASP A 116 24.06 15.47 -2.63
C ASP A 116 25.19 16.05 -1.78
N GLU A 117 25.85 15.19 -1.01
CA GLU A 117 26.89 15.59 -0.06
C GLU A 117 28.10 16.23 -0.77
N ALA A 118 28.35 15.89 -2.04
CA ALA A 118 29.44 16.50 -2.81
C ALA A 118 29.12 17.95 -3.23
N GLU A 119 27.85 18.26 -3.45
CA GLU A 119 27.40 19.61 -3.81
C GLU A 119 27.20 20.50 -2.57
N THR A 120 26.60 19.95 -1.50
CA THR A 120 26.19 20.75 -0.32
C THR A 120 27.22 20.74 0.80
N GLY A 121 28.09 19.73 0.87
CA GLY A 121 28.94 19.48 2.04
C GLY A 121 28.17 19.08 3.31
N ILE A 122 26.87 18.77 3.20
CA ILE A 122 26.01 18.40 4.32
C ILE A 122 25.91 16.87 4.41
N THR A 123 26.41 16.28 5.48
CA THR A 123 26.21 14.84 5.75
C THR A 123 24.84 14.60 6.38
N ILE A 124 24.11 13.56 5.98
CA ILE A 124 22.87 13.12 6.66
C ILE A 124 23.06 11.72 7.28
N PRO A 125 23.49 11.62 8.56
CA PRO A 125 23.80 10.34 9.19
C PRO A 125 22.53 9.48 9.39
N ALA A 126 22.73 8.17 9.58
CA ALA A 126 21.61 7.24 9.77
C ALA A 126 20.98 7.40 11.16
N SER A 127 21.75 7.85 12.15
CA SER A 127 21.33 8.02 13.54
C SER A 127 22.23 9.05 14.24
N GLY A 128 21.90 9.36 15.49
CA GLY A 128 22.73 10.23 16.34
C GLY A 128 22.36 11.72 16.30
N LEU A 129 21.39 12.12 15.48
CA LEU A 129 20.86 13.49 15.46
C LEU A 129 19.44 13.54 16.00
N SER A 130 19.07 14.69 16.57
CA SER A 130 17.68 14.99 16.94
C SER A 130 16.84 15.26 15.68
N THR A 131 15.52 15.10 15.79
CA THR A 131 14.58 15.43 14.70
C THR A 131 14.75 16.86 14.21
N GLY A 132 14.92 17.82 15.13
CA GLY A 132 15.12 19.23 14.78
C GLY A 132 16.42 19.49 14.00
N GLU A 133 17.48 18.73 14.28
CA GLU A 133 18.73 18.82 13.51
C GLU A 133 18.57 18.24 12.10
N TYR A 134 17.82 17.15 11.94
CA TYR A 134 17.49 16.65 10.60
C TYR A 134 16.69 17.67 9.79
N TYR A 135 15.72 18.36 10.40
CA TYR A 135 15.01 19.46 9.73
C TYR A 135 15.94 20.59 9.33
N ARG A 136 16.82 21.04 10.23
CA ARG A 136 17.79 22.10 9.91
C ARG A 136 18.63 21.73 8.68
N ARG A 137 19.10 20.48 8.61
CA ARG A 137 19.84 19.99 7.45
C ARG A 137 18.97 19.91 6.20
N LEU A 138 17.73 19.45 6.31
CA LEU A 138 16.77 19.45 5.20
C LEU A 138 16.59 20.86 4.61
N TRP A 139 16.39 21.88 5.46
CA TRP A 139 16.21 23.26 5.00
C TRP A 139 17.44 23.79 4.28
N ASN A 140 18.63 23.59 4.85
CA ASN A 140 19.88 23.99 4.20
C ASN A 140 20.11 23.28 2.86
N VAL A 141 19.71 22.01 2.75
CA VAL A 141 19.77 21.26 1.48
C VAL A 141 18.82 21.82 0.44
N LEU A 142 17.60 22.20 0.85
CA LEU A 142 16.62 22.81 -0.05
C LEU A 142 17.09 24.17 -0.56
N ASP A 143 17.43 25.10 0.34
CA ASP A 143 17.93 26.44 0.00
C ASP A 143 19.23 26.40 -0.82
N GLY A 144 20.07 25.38 -0.59
CA GLY A 144 21.35 25.26 -1.30
C GLY A 144 21.28 24.66 -2.71
N ARG A 145 20.17 24.03 -3.11
CA ARG A 145 20.10 23.22 -4.34
C ARG A 145 18.89 23.45 -5.24
N PHE A 146 17.76 23.87 -4.66
CA PHE A 146 16.48 23.86 -5.38
C PHE A 146 15.73 25.16 -5.17
N ASP A 147 15.14 25.69 -6.23
CA ASP A 147 14.20 26.82 -6.14
C ASP A 147 12.88 26.34 -5.51
N VAL A 148 12.47 25.09 -5.80
CA VAL A 148 11.24 24.49 -5.25
C VAL A 148 11.49 23.04 -4.82
N GLY A 149 11.17 22.72 -3.57
CA GLY A 149 11.03 21.36 -3.08
C GLY A 149 9.59 20.85 -3.20
N ILE A 150 9.39 19.63 -3.67
CA ILE A 150 8.11 18.92 -3.64
C ILE A 150 8.26 17.66 -2.79
N ILE A 151 7.52 17.58 -1.68
CA ILE A 151 7.53 16.43 -0.78
C ILE A 151 6.23 15.67 -0.93
N ILE A 152 6.32 14.42 -1.40
CA ILE A 152 5.18 13.50 -1.46
C ILE A 152 5.23 12.62 -0.21
N LEU A 153 4.19 12.70 0.62
CA LEU A 153 4.00 11.84 1.79
C LEU A 153 2.88 10.86 1.48
N ASP A 154 3.26 9.63 1.12
CA ASP A 154 2.33 8.56 0.78
C ASP A 154 1.92 7.76 2.01
N GLU A 155 0.67 7.32 2.03
CA GLU A 155 0.02 6.71 3.21
C GLU A 155 0.24 7.53 4.49
N VAL A 156 0.09 8.86 4.41
CA VAL A 156 0.36 9.77 5.52
C VAL A 156 -0.47 9.46 6.78
N ASP A 157 -1.62 8.78 6.63
CA ASP A 157 -2.42 8.28 7.76
C ASP A 157 -1.72 7.20 8.62
N LYS A 158 -0.54 6.73 8.19
CA LYS A 158 0.29 5.78 8.93
C LYS A 158 1.35 6.43 9.81
N ILE A 159 1.63 7.73 9.61
CA ILE A 159 2.56 8.42 10.49
C ILE A 159 1.90 8.67 11.85
N GLY A 160 2.65 8.45 12.93
CA GLY A 160 2.09 8.53 14.28
C GLY A 160 1.73 9.94 14.78
N ASP A 161 2.24 10.99 14.13
CA ASP A 161 2.04 12.40 14.50
C ASP A 161 2.06 13.30 13.26
N ASP A 162 1.12 14.25 13.20
CA ASP A 162 0.98 15.24 12.13
C ASP A 162 2.05 16.36 12.19
N ASN A 163 2.96 16.33 13.17
CA ASN A 163 4.02 17.36 13.31
C ASN A 163 4.84 17.53 12.02
N ILE A 164 5.11 16.45 11.27
CA ILE A 164 5.82 16.58 9.99
C ILE A 164 5.08 17.48 9.00
N LEU A 165 3.77 17.30 8.89
CA LEU A 165 2.93 18.10 8.00
C LEU A 165 2.97 19.56 8.41
N MET A 166 2.90 19.84 9.71
CA MET A 166 2.99 21.21 10.25
C MET A 166 4.36 21.85 9.98
N GLN A 167 5.46 21.12 10.20
CA GLN A 167 6.81 21.67 10.04
C GLN A 167 7.12 21.99 8.57
N LEU A 168 6.66 21.13 7.66
CA LEU A 168 6.84 21.30 6.22
C LEU A 168 5.92 22.40 5.68
N SER A 169 4.60 22.38 5.95
CA SER A 169 3.65 23.32 5.34
C SER A 169 3.93 24.78 5.69
N ARG A 170 4.54 25.01 6.86
CA ARG A 170 4.86 26.36 7.34
C ARG A 170 6.33 26.72 7.19
N ALA A 171 7.12 25.94 6.46
CA ALA A 171 8.56 26.16 6.35
C ALA A 171 8.88 27.55 5.80
N VAL A 172 8.19 27.96 4.72
CA VAL A 172 8.32 29.28 4.09
C VAL A 172 7.78 30.38 5.00
N GLU A 173 6.54 30.24 5.50
CA GLU A 173 5.90 31.23 6.40
C GLU A 173 6.72 31.49 7.67
N SER A 174 7.39 30.46 8.19
CA SER A 174 8.19 30.53 9.43
C SER A 174 9.62 31.03 9.19
N GLY A 175 10.00 31.39 7.96
CA GLY A 175 11.35 31.83 7.61
C GLY A 175 12.41 30.76 7.78
N LYS A 176 12.07 29.47 7.60
CA LYS A 176 13.03 28.37 7.62
C LYS A 176 13.68 28.11 6.26
N LEU A 177 13.00 28.54 5.20
CA LEU A 177 13.51 28.54 3.83
C LEU A 177 13.57 30.00 3.40
N GLU A 178 14.75 30.46 2.98
CA GLU A 178 14.99 31.84 2.56
C GLU A 178 15.05 31.97 1.03
N GLU A 179 15.65 30.98 0.37
CA GLU A 179 15.92 31.00 -1.08
C GLU A 179 15.02 30.00 -1.84
N SER A 180 14.55 28.96 -1.14
CA SER A 180 13.69 27.91 -1.70
C SER A 180 12.23 28.06 -1.25
N THR A 181 11.34 27.39 -1.96
CA THR A 181 9.94 27.22 -1.55
C THR A 181 9.52 25.75 -1.56
N LEU A 182 8.33 25.44 -1.04
CA LEU A 182 7.93 24.06 -0.77
C LEU A 182 6.48 23.77 -1.15
N GLY A 183 6.26 22.69 -1.90
CA GLY A 183 4.97 22.04 -2.11
C GLY A 183 4.89 20.72 -1.37
N ILE A 184 3.69 20.36 -0.92
CA ILE A 184 3.43 19.08 -0.23
C ILE A 184 2.31 18.37 -0.96
N ILE A 185 2.48 17.07 -1.20
CA ILE A 185 1.43 16.18 -1.68
C ILE A 185 1.24 15.10 -0.62
N GLY A 186 0.25 15.28 0.27
CA GLY A 186 -0.12 14.27 1.26
C GLY A 186 -1.14 13.30 0.67
N ILE A 187 -0.87 12.00 0.71
CA ILE A 187 -1.75 10.96 0.16
C ILE A 187 -2.24 10.08 1.31
N SER A 188 -3.55 9.94 1.46
CA SER A 188 -4.15 9.06 2.45
C SER A 188 -5.11 8.06 1.84
N ASN A 189 -5.15 6.87 2.42
CA ASN A 189 -6.16 5.86 2.10
C ASN A 189 -7.50 6.09 2.85
N LYS A 190 -7.52 7.01 3.83
CA LYS A 190 -8.71 7.38 4.59
C LYS A 190 -9.36 8.64 4.00
N ILE A 191 -10.60 8.52 3.54
CA ILE A 191 -11.36 9.65 2.98
C ILE A 191 -11.56 10.78 3.99
N ARG A 192 -11.69 10.43 5.28
CA ARG A 192 -11.88 11.39 6.38
C ARG A 192 -10.58 11.78 7.08
N TYR A 193 -9.41 11.48 6.50
CA TYR A 193 -8.13 11.82 7.15
C TYR A 193 -8.04 13.30 7.50
N LYS A 194 -8.57 14.18 6.64
CA LYS A 194 -8.65 15.61 6.93
C LYS A 194 -9.31 15.89 8.25
N GLU A 195 -10.38 15.19 8.63
CA GLU A 195 -11.11 15.42 9.88
C GLU A 195 -10.27 15.07 11.12
N GLU A 196 -9.36 14.09 10.99
CA GLU A 196 -8.45 13.62 12.05
C GLU A 196 -7.31 14.62 12.33
N LEU A 197 -6.91 15.42 11.33
CA LEU A 197 -5.84 16.40 11.46
C LEU A 197 -6.16 17.49 12.50
N ASN A 198 -5.14 17.97 13.22
CA ASN A 198 -5.31 19.13 14.09
C ASN A 198 -5.61 20.42 13.28
N GLU A 199 -6.24 21.42 13.91
CA GLU A 199 -6.66 22.67 13.23
C GLU A 199 -5.51 23.44 12.59
N ARG A 200 -4.31 23.39 13.17
CA ARG A 200 -3.13 24.10 12.67
C ARG A 200 -2.61 23.48 11.36
N VAL A 201 -2.59 22.15 11.29
CA VAL A 201 -2.20 21.41 10.08
C VAL A 201 -3.28 21.58 9.01
N LYS A 202 -4.56 21.46 9.36
CA LYS A 202 -5.68 21.73 8.43
C LYS A 202 -5.53 23.10 7.77
N SER A 203 -5.29 24.15 8.54
CA SER A 203 -5.20 25.52 8.04
C SER A 203 -4.00 25.75 7.12
N SER A 204 -2.88 25.06 7.34
CA SER A 204 -1.65 25.27 6.58
C SER A 204 -1.50 24.33 5.38
N LEU A 205 -2.11 23.14 5.43
CA LEU A 205 -1.92 22.09 4.42
C LEU A 205 -3.06 21.99 3.40
N SER A 206 -4.26 22.47 3.73
CA SER A 206 -5.48 22.17 2.98
C SER A 206 -5.90 23.27 2.00
N GLU A 207 -4.98 23.69 1.12
CA GLU A 207 -5.29 24.64 0.05
C GLU A 207 -6.07 23.97 -1.09
N ARG A 208 -5.71 22.72 -1.41
CA ARG A 208 -6.38 21.89 -2.43
C ARG A 208 -6.58 20.47 -1.92
N ASP A 209 -7.81 19.99 -2.03
CA ASP A 209 -8.19 18.62 -1.68
C ASP A 209 -8.73 17.90 -2.93
N TYR A 210 -8.22 16.71 -3.20
CA TYR A 210 -8.67 15.89 -4.33
C TYR A 210 -9.05 14.49 -3.87
N VAL A 211 -10.16 13.97 -4.39
CA VAL A 211 -10.64 12.61 -4.12
C VAL A 211 -10.44 11.78 -5.38
N PHE A 212 -9.71 10.68 -5.25
CA PHE A 212 -9.52 9.68 -6.30
C PHE A 212 -10.59 8.58 -6.12
N PRO A 213 -11.62 8.55 -6.99
CA PRO A 213 -12.67 7.55 -6.89
C PRO A 213 -12.12 6.15 -7.24
N PRO A 214 -12.75 5.08 -6.74
CA PRO A 214 -12.58 3.74 -7.28
C PRO A 214 -12.66 3.70 -8.80
N TYR A 215 -11.88 2.83 -9.44
CA TYR A 215 -12.04 2.60 -10.88
C TYR A 215 -13.34 1.84 -11.17
N ASP A 216 -14.06 2.26 -12.21
CA ASP A 216 -15.16 1.47 -12.75
C ASP A 216 -14.64 0.32 -13.64
N ALA A 217 -15.54 -0.59 -14.03
CA ALA A 217 -15.19 -1.75 -14.84
C ALA A 217 -14.61 -1.38 -16.22
N ASN A 218 -15.06 -0.28 -16.83
CA ASN A 218 -14.55 0.14 -18.14
C ASN A 218 -13.14 0.73 -18.02
N GLN A 219 -12.88 1.52 -16.97
CA GLN A 219 -11.55 2.04 -16.67
C GLN A 219 -10.58 0.90 -16.37
N LEU A 220 -10.97 -0.06 -15.51
CA LEU A 220 -10.15 -1.24 -15.22
C LEU A 220 -9.88 -2.07 -16.48
N ARG A 221 -10.89 -2.25 -17.35
CA ARG A 221 -10.71 -2.94 -18.62
C ARG A 221 -9.66 -2.24 -19.47
N ALA A 222 -9.78 -0.93 -19.68
CA ALA A 222 -8.81 -0.17 -20.47
C ALA A 222 -7.39 -0.22 -19.88
N ILE A 223 -7.29 -0.15 -18.55
CA ILE A 223 -6.04 -0.32 -17.80
C ILE A 223 -5.41 -1.70 -18.06
N LEU A 224 -6.19 -2.77 -18.08
CA LEU A 224 -5.69 -4.13 -18.35
C LEU A 224 -5.34 -4.34 -19.83
N GLU A 225 -6.14 -3.79 -20.76
CA GLU A 225 -5.84 -3.82 -22.21
C GLU A 225 -4.50 -3.15 -22.52
N SER A 226 -4.17 -2.04 -21.85
CA SER A 226 -2.86 -1.37 -21.99
C SER A 226 -1.66 -2.20 -21.52
N ARG A 227 -1.92 -3.33 -20.85
CA ARG A 227 -0.90 -4.28 -20.38
C ARG A 227 -0.99 -5.63 -21.10
N LYS A 228 -1.79 -5.74 -22.15
CA LYS A 228 -1.91 -6.97 -22.96
C LYS A 228 -0.56 -7.37 -23.58
N ASP A 229 0.30 -6.38 -23.84
CA ASP A 229 1.69 -6.54 -24.29
C ASP A 229 2.61 -7.26 -23.30
N ALA A 230 2.14 -7.55 -22.08
CA ALA A 230 2.82 -8.45 -21.16
C ALA A 230 2.77 -9.93 -21.61
N PHE A 231 1.79 -10.29 -22.44
CA PHE A 231 1.53 -11.64 -22.94
C PHE A 231 1.97 -11.78 -24.39
N GLN A 232 2.22 -13.01 -24.83
CA GLN A 232 2.41 -13.28 -26.25
C GLN A 232 1.11 -13.04 -27.03
N ASP A 233 1.24 -12.69 -28.31
CA ASP A 233 0.09 -12.46 -29.19
C ASP A 233 -0.79 -13.72 -29.28
N GLY A 234 -2.10 -13.53 -29.08
CA GLY A 234 -3.10 -14.61 -29.20
C GLY A 234 -3.21 -15.53 -27.98
N VAL A 235 -2.36 -15.38 -26.95
CA VAL A 235 -2.41 -16.22 -25.73
C VAL A 235 -3.57 -15.85 -24.81
N LEU A 236 -3.95 -14.57 -24.74
CA LEU A 236 -5.08 -14.10 -23.95
C LEU A 236 -6.40 -14.27 -24.71
N GLU A 237 -7.33 -15.06 -24.18
CA GLU A 237 -8.71 -15.07 -24.68
C GLU A 237 -9.41 -13.71 -24.44
N ASP A 238 -10.27 -13.31 -25.38
CA ASP A 238 -10.94 -12.00 -25.36
C ASP A 238 -11.85 -11.78 -24.13
N SER A 239 -12.27 -12.87 -23.47
CA SER A 239 -13.11 -12.85 -22.28
C SER A 239 -12.34 -12.60 -20.98
N VAL A 240 -11.03 -12.84 -20.96
CA VAL A 240 -10.19 -12.76 -19.75
C VAL A 240 -10.17 -11.36 -19.16
N ILE A 241 -9.81 -10.35 -19.96
CA ILE A 241 -9.70 -8.97 -19.47
C ILE A 241 -11.05 -8.42 -18.98
N PRO A 242 -12.17 -8.58 -19.72
CA PRO A 242 -13.50 -8.22 -19.23
C PRO A 242 -13.85 -8.92 -17.90
N ARG A 243 -13.53 -10.21 -17.77
CA ARG A 243 -13.79 -10.98 -16.55
C ARG A 243 -13.01 -10.45 -15.35
N VAL A 244 -11.71 -10.21 -15.51
CA VAL A 244 -10.86 -9.63 -14.46
C VAL A 244 -11.35 -8.24 -14.05
N ALA A 245 -11.67 -7.38 -15.01
CA ALA A 245 -12.17 -6.04 -14.74
C ALA A 245 -13.49 -6.07 -13.96
N ALA A 246 -14.41 -6.97 -14.31
CA ALA A 246 -15.69 -7.13 -13.61
C ALA A 246 -15.50 -7.60 -12.15
N LEU A 247 -14.59 -8.54 -11.90
CA LEU A 247 -14.27 -9.03 -10.55
C LEU A 247 -13.70 -7.90 -9.68
N ALA A 248 -12.69 -7.18 -10.18
CA ALA A 248 -12.05 -6.11 -9.43
C ALA A 248 -12.97 -4.90 -9.20
N ALA A 249 -13.82 -4.55 -10.16
CA ALA A 249 -14.82 -3.49 -10.02
C ALA A 249 -15.88 -3.83 -8.96
N LYS A 250 -16.34 -5.09 -8.92
CA LYS A 250 -17.36 -5.54 -7.97
C LYS A 250 -16.90 -5.41 -6.52
N GLU A 251 -15.63 -5.68 -6.25
CA GLU A 251 -15.11 -5.59 -4.89
C GLU A 251 -14.90 -4.13 -4.51
N HIS A 252 -13.95 -3.41 -5.13
CA HIS A 252 -13.64 -2.03 -4.71
C HIS A 252 -13.03 -1.14 -5.81
N GLY A 253 -12.90 -1.60 -7.05
CA GLY A 253 -12.28 -0.80 -8.12
C GLY A 253 -10.77 -0.59 -7.94
N ASP A 254 -10.06 -1.58 -7.41
CA ASP A 254 -8.61 -1.53 -7.16
C ASP A 254 -7.85 -2.05 -8.41
N ALA A 255 -7.08 -1.17 -9.05
CA ALA A 255 -6.32 -1.53 -10.25
C ALA A 255 -5.14 -2.47 -9.95
N ARG A 256 -4.53 -2.41 -8.76
CA ARG A 256 -3.43 -3.32 -8.40
C ARG A 256 -3.95 -4.76 -8.32
N LYS A 257 -5.09 -4.96 -7.65
CA LYS A 257 -5.77 -6.27 -7.58
C LYS A 257 -6.12 -6.79 -8.97
N ALA A 258 -6.66 -5.94 -9.85
CA ALA A 258 -6.97 -6.34 -11.22
C ALA A 258 -5.73 -6.83 -11.99
N ILE A 259 -4.60 -6.11 -11.88
CA ILE A 259 -3.34 -6.46 -12.53
C ILE A 259 -2.77 -7.76 -11.95
N ASP A 260 -2.83 -7.94 -10.62
CA ASP A 260 -2.36 -9.16 -9.96
C ASP A 260 -3.17 -10.39 -10.36
N ILE A 261 -4.50 -10.28 -10.44
CA ILE A 261 -5.35 -11.38 -10.94
C ILE A 261 -4.95 -11.73 -12.38
N LEU A 262 -4.76 -10.73 -13.26
CA LEU A 262 -4.35 -10.99 -14.64
C LEU A 262 -2.97 -11.68 -14.70
N ARG A 263 -2.02 -11.23 -13.88
CA ARG A 263 -0.69 -11.84 -13.75
C ARG A 263 -0.78 -13.29 -13.26
N TYR A 264 -1.51 -13.53 -12.19
CA TYR A 264 -1.70 -14.88 -11.63
C TYR A 264 -2.43 -15.80 -12.61
N ALA A 265 -3.38 -15.30 -13.40
CA ALA A 265 -4.04 -16.10 -14.44
C ALA A 265 -3.04 -16.57 -15.50
N GLY A 266 -2.12 -15.69 -15.90
CA GLY A 266 -1.00 -16.06 -16.78
C GLY A 266 -0.03 -17.06 -16.15
N GLU A 267 0.33 -16.86 -14.89
CA GLU A 267 1.21 -17.78 -14.15
C GLU A 267 0.60 -19.17 -14.02
N ILE A 268 -0.70 -19.26 -13.72
CA ILE A 268 -1.42 -20.53 -13.60
C ILE A 268 -1.53 -21.23 -14.96
N ALA A 269 -1.81 -20.49 -16.04
CA ALA A 269 -1.82 -21.05 -17.39
C ALA A 269 -0.45 -21.65 -17.76
N ASP A 270 0.62 -20.93 -17.45
CA ASP A 270 2.02 -21.35 -17.68
C ASP A 270 2.38 -22.59 -16.84
N GLU A 271 2.03 -22.59 -15.54
CA GLU A 271 2.19 -23.72 -14.62
C GLU A 271 1.44 -24.98 -15.10
N ASN A 272 0.26 -24.80 -15.70
CA ASN A 272 -0.56 -25.89 -16.26
C ASN A 272 -0.10 -26.35 -17.66
N GLY A 273 0.89 -25.68 -18.26
CA GLY A 273 1.31 -25.93 -19.64
C GLY A 273 0.21 -25.63 -20.68
N ALA A 274 -0.71 -24.73 -20.36
CA ALA A 274 -1.77 -24.32 -21.26
C ALA A 274 -1.21 -23.43 -22.39
N GLU A 275 -1.84 -23.46 -23.57
CA GLU A 275 -1.47 -22.58 -24.68
C GLU A 275 -2.10 -21.19 -24.55
N THR A 276 -3.23 -21.08 -23.84
CA THR A 276 -4.01 -19.84 -23.67
C THR A 276 -4.41 -19.60 -22.22
N VAL A 277 -4.59 -18.32 -21.89
CA VAL A 277 -5.19 -17.88 -20.63
C VAL A 277 -6.69 -17.76 -20.84
N THR A 278 -7.47 -18.38 -19.96
CA THR A 278 -8.94 -18.50 -20.06
C THR A 278 -9.63 -17.93 -18.82
N GLU A 279 -10.96 -17.81 -18.83
CA GLU A 279 -11.71 -17.38 -17.64
C GLU A 279 -11.52 -18.32 -16.43
N GLU A 280 -11.25 -19.60 -16.67
CA GLU A 280 -11.02 -20.56 -15.58
C GLU A 280 -9.73 -20.25 -14.83
N HIS A 281 -8.66 -19.90 -15.56
CA HIS A 281 -7.42 -19.41 -14.96
C HIS A 281 -7.64 -18.11 -14.16
N VAL A 282 -8.57 -17.25 -14.58
CA VAL A 282 -8.93 -16.03 -13.84
C VAL A 282 -9.63 -16.37 -12.51
N ASN A 283 -10.54 -17.34 -12.50
CA ASN A 283 -11.21 -17.75 -11.25
C ASN A 283 -10.18 -18.34 -10.27
N GLN A 284 -9.28 -19.19 -10.74
CA GLN A 284 -8.19 -19.75 -9.93
C GLN A 284 -7.24 -18.66 -9.43
N ALA A 285 -6.91 -17.69 -10.29
CA ALA A 285 -6.09 -16.54 -9.95
C ALA A 285 -6.71 -15.63 -8.89
N HIS A 286 -8.02 -15.40 -8.97
CA HIS A 286 -8.76 -14.63 -7.98
C HIS A 286 -8.69 -15.30 -6.60
N THR A 287 -8.91 -16.61 -6.52
CA THR A 287 -8.74 -17.38 -5.28
C THR A 287 -7.29 -17.32 -4.77
N ARG A 288 -6.28 -17.45 -5.64
CA ARG A 288 -4.86 -17.33 -5.28
C ARG A 288 -4.51 -15.92 -4.76
N GLU A 289 -5.09 -14.88 -5.34
CA GLU A 289 -4.91 -13.49 -4.89
C GLU A 289 -5.47 -13.28 -3.47
N GLU A 290 -6.69 -13.76 -3.20
CA GLU A 290 -7.32 -13.68 -1.88
C GLU A 290 -6.47 -14.39 -0.80
N GLN A 291 -6.00 -15.60 -1.10
CA GLN A 291 -5.14 -16.38 -0.21
C GLN A 291 -3.79 -15.67 0.07
N ASN A 292 -3.16 -15.10 -0.97
CA ASN A 292 -1.91 -14.37 -0.82
C ASN A 292 -2.09 -13.09 0.02
N ARG A 293 -3.19 -12.36 -0.21
CA ARG A 293 -3.51 -11.16 0.56
C ARG A 293 -3.74 -11.48 2.04
N LEU A 294 -4.46 -12.56 2.33
CA LEU A 294 -4.62 -13.05 3.70
C LEU A 294 -3.26 -13.37 4.33
N ALA A 295 -2.41 -14.11 3.61
CA ALA A 295 -1.10 -14.49 4.10
C ALA A 295 -0.24 -13.26 4.44
N GLU A 296 -0.28 -12.22 3.59
CA GLU A 296 0.40 -10.96 3.84
C GLU A 296 -0.14 -10.26 5.11
N LEU A 297 -1.47 -10.16 5.24
CA LEU A 297 -2.12 -9.57 6.42
C LEU A 297 -1.71 -10.28 7.71
N ILE A 298 -1.70 -11.62 7.70
CA ILE A 298 -1.29 -12.45 8.84
C ILE A 298 0.20 -12.26 9.14
N SER A 299 1.05 -12.23 8.12
CA SER A 299 2.51 -12.10 8.29
C SER A 299 2.92 -10.79 8.97
N LYS A 300 2.16 -9.71 8.74
CA LYS A 300 2.38 -8.38 9.33
C LYS A 300 1.79 -8.23 10.73
N GLN A 301 1.09 -9.24 11.26
CA GLN A 301 0.52 -9.17 12.60
C GLN A 301 1.59 -9.27 13.70
N PRO A 302 1.38 -8.61 14.85
CA PRO A 302 2.24 -8.78 16.02
C PRO A 302 2.32 -10.25 16.49
N PRO A 303 3.40 -10.65 17.18
CA PRO A 303 3.61 -12.04 17.61
C PRO A 303 2.42 -12.66 18.35
N HIS A 304 1.86 -11.94 19.33
CA HIS A 304 0.70 -12.45 20.09
C HIS A 304 -0.56 -12.61 19.23
N SER A 305 -0.77 -11.76 18.23
CA SER A 305 -1.87 -11.92 17.28
C SER A 305 -1.69 -13.16 16.41
N LYS A 306 -0.45 -13.45 15.97
CA LYS A 306 -0.12 -14.69 15.26
C LYS A 306 -0.36 -15.93 16.13
N LEU A 307 0.04 -15.90 17.40
CA LEU A 307 -0.21 -17.00 18.34
C LEU A 307 -1.71 -17.24 18.58
N LEU A 308 -2.50 -16.17 18.64
CA LEU A 308 -3.97 -16.28 18.73
C LEU A 308 -4.58 -16.89 17.47
N LEU A 309 -4.12 -16.49 16.29
CA LEU A 309 -4.54 -17.08 15.01
C LEU A 309 -4.16 -18.55 14.92
N GLN A 310 -2.96 -18.93 15.35
CA GLN A 310 -2.54 -20.34 15.43
C GLN A 310 -3.44 -21.12 16.42
N ALA A 311 -3.70 -20.57 17.61
CA ALA A 311 -4.58 -21.19 18.59
C ALA A 311 -5.98 -21.43 18.02
N LEU A 312 -6.55 -20.43 17.35
CA LEU A 312 -7.84 -20.55 16.70
C LEU A 312 -7.80 -21.57 15.54
N ALA A 313 -6.76 -21.59 14.72
CA ALA A 313 -6.60 -22.55 13.64
C ALA A 313 -6.53 -24.00 14.13
N PHE A 314 -5.74 -24.27 15.19
CA PHE A 314 -5.70 -25.59 15.80
C PHE A 314 -7.05 -26.01 16.39
N ARG A 315 -7.76 -25.08 17.03
CA ARG A 315 -9.11 -25.35 17.55
C ARG A 315 -10.12 -25.61 16.43
N THR A 316 -10.01 -24.89 15.32
CA THR A 316 -10.86 -25.08 14.15
C THR A 316 -10.64 -26.46 13.52
N GLN A 317 -9.38 -26.93 13.40
CA GLN A 317 -9.08 -28.29 12.93
C GLN A 317 -9.57 -29.41 13.85
N GLN A 318 -9.75 -29.11 15.14
CA GLN A 318 -10.27 -30.06 16.13
C GLN A 318 -11.80 -29.99 16.30
N ALA A 319 -12.43 -28.95 15.75
CA ALA A 319 -13.86 -28.75 15.87
C ALA A 319 -14.61 -29.69 14.92
N PRO A 320 -15.80 -30.18 15.31
CA PRO A 320 -16.67 -30.91 14.40
C PRO A 320 -17.11 -30.00 13.23
N ASP A 321 -17.23 -30.54 12.03
CA ASP A 321 -17.68 -29.81 10.82
C ASP A 321 -19.05 -29.12 11.03
N ASP A 322 -19.87 -29.63 11.94
CA ASP A 322 -21.23 -29.15 12.21
C ASP A 322 -21.31 -27.95 13.19
N ASP A 323 -20.22 -27.58 13.89
CA ASP A 323 -20.17 -26.40 14.78
C ASP A 323 -18.74 -25.81 14.84
N PRO A 324 -18.34 -25.00 13.83
CA PRO A 324 -17.00 -24.42 13.75
C PRO A 324 -16.74 -23.29 14.76
N ALA A 325 -17.75 -22.91 15.55
CA ALA A 325 -17.70 -21.77 16.44
C ALA A 325 -16.82 -22.01 17.68
N ILE A 326 -15.66 -21.36 17.76
CA ILE A 326 -14.72 -21.53 18.86
C ILE A 326 -14.90 -20.44 19.94
N PRO A 327 -15.23 -20.81 21.20
CA PRO A 327 -15.31 -19.85 22.31
C PRO A 327 -13.97 -19.18 22.63
N THR A 328 -14.04 -17.92 23.06
CA THR A 328 -12.84 -17.15 23.47
C THR A 328 -11.99 -17.87 24.54
N ALA A 329 -12.64 -18.60 25.45
CA ALA A 329 -11.94 -19.32 26.52
C ALA A 329 -11.07 -20.48 25.96
N ASP A 330 -11.56 -21.15 24.92
CA ASP A 330 -10.87 -22.29 24.32
C ASP A 330 -9.68 -21.82 23.49
N ILE A 331 -9.84 -20.70 22.77
CA ILE A 331 -8.72 -20.01 22.09
C ILE A 331 -7.66 -19.60 23.11
N TYR A 332 -8.08 -18.98 24.22
CA TYR A 332 -7.16 -18.50 25.25
C TYR A 332 -6.35 -19.64 25.89
N SER A 333 -6.99 -20.78 26.18
CA SER A 333 -6.31 -21.95 26.74
C SER A 333 -5.22 -22.49 25.80
N THR A 334 -5.49 -22.57 24.49
CA THR A 334 -4.49 -23.01 23.51
C THR A 334 -3.41 -21.96 23.31
N TYR A 335 -3.78 -20.70 23.32
CA TYR A 335 -2.83 -19.58 23.25
C TYR A 335 -1.84 -19.58 24.41
N GLU A 336 -2.26 -19.90 25.64
CA GLU A 336 -1.35 -20.03 26.78
C GLU A 336 -0.32 -21.14 26.56
N VAL A 337 -0.74 -22.29 26.03
CA VAL A 337 0.17 -23.39 25.68
C VAL A 337 1.16 -22.98 24.58
N LEU A 338 0.70 -22.28 23.55
CA LEU A 338 1.58 -21.81 22.47
C LEU A 338 2.57 -20.74 22.96
N CYS A 339 2.16 -19.86 23.88
CA CYS A 339 3.04 -18.89 24.50
C CYS A 339 4.18 -19.58 25.27
N GLU A 340 3.86 -20.62 26.04
CA GLU A 340 4.85 -21.41 26.77
C GLU A 340 5.85 -22.09 25.82
N GLN A 341 5.37 -22.65 24.70
CA GLN A 341 6.23 -23.29 23.69
C GLN A 341 7.18 -22.31 22.99
N GLU A 342 6.72 -21.07 22.75
CA GLU A 342 7.50 -20.01 22.09
C GLU A 342 8.29 -19.14 23.09
N GLY A 343 8.33 -19.51 24.38
CA GLY A 343 9.07 -18.78 25.41
C GLY A 343 8.57 -17.36 25.66
N SER A 344 7.28 -17.11 25.45
CA SER A 344 6.62 -15.80 25.59
C SER A 344 5.65 -15.78 26.77
N ASP A 345 5.56 -14.65 27.48
CA ASP A 345 4.58 -14.51 28.56
C ASP A 345 3.16 -14.29 28.01
N PRO A 346 2.14 -15.03 28.47
CA PRO A 346 0.78 -14.85 27.98
C PRO A 346 0.19 -13.50 28.39
N LEU A 347 -0.48 -12.83 27.45
CA LEU A 347 -1.20 -11.59 27.71
C LEU A 347 -2.47 -11.87 28.52
N ARG A 348 -2.88 -10.87 29.32
CA ARG A 348 -4.15 -10.95 30.05
C ARG A 348 -5.34 -11.12 29.09
N ILE A 349 -6.34 -11.89 29.50
CA ILE A 349 -7.57 -12.16 28.74
C ILE A 349 -8.25 -10.90 28.17
N ARG A 350 -8.16 -9.76 28.86
CA ARG A 350 -8.72 -8.48 28.37
C ARG A 350 -8.03 -8.04 27.07
N ARG A 351 -6.69 -8.10 27.01
CA ARG A 351 -5.91 -7.74 25.82
C ARG A 351 -6.12 -8.76 24.71
N VAL A 352 -6.23 -10.05 25.04
CA VAL A 352 -6.56 -11.09 24.05
C VAL A 352 -7.91 -10.82 23.36
N ARG A 353 -8.93 -10.40 24.13
CA ARG A 353 -10.23 -10.02 23.53
C ARG A 353 -10.11 -8.82 22.59
N GLU A 354 -9.31 -7.81 22.95
CA GLU A 354 -9.03 -6.67 22.06
C GLU A 354 -8.35 -7.14 20.77
N LEU A 355 -7.32 -7.98 20.87
CA LEU A 355 -6.60 -8.53 19.71
C LEU A 355 -7.53 -9.36 18.81
N LEU A 356 -8.40 -10.19 19.38
CA LEU A 356 -9.38 -10.95 18.59
C LEU A 356 -10.37 -10.02 17.88
N SER A 357 -10.79 -8.92 18.52
CA SER A 357 -11.63 -7.92 17.85
C SER A 357 -10.88 -7.11 16.79
N GLU A 358 -9.58 -6.83 16.98
CA GLU A 358 -8.71 -6.25 15.95
C GLU A 358 -8.60 -7.21 14.74
N LEU A 359 -8.40 -8.51 14.97
CA LEU A 359 -8.36 -9.54 13.92
C LEU A 359 -9.70 -9.68 13.18
N ALA A 360 -10.82 -9.58 13.90
CA ALA A 360 -12.15 -9.60 13.31
C ALA A 360 -12.44 -8.34 12.48
N PHE A 361 -11.97 -7.19 12.93
CA PHE A 361 -12.04 -5.93 12.17
C PHE A 361 -11.26 -6.02 10.86
N LEU A 362 -10.13 -6.74 10.85
CA LEU A 362 -9.36 -7.03 9.63
C LEU A 362 -9.99 -8.12 8.75
N SER A 363 -11.14 -8.68 9.14
CA SER A 363 -11.84 -9.78 8.46
C SER A 363 -10.98 -11.04 8.28
N ILE A 364 -9.99 -11.25 9.17
CA ILE A 364 -9.21 -12.49 9.22
C ILE A 364 -10.02 -13.59 9.92
N ILE A 365 -10.85 -13.18 10.89
CA ILE A 365 -11.74 -14.07 11.65
C ILE A 365 -13.14 -13.45 11.68
N GLU A 366 -14.17 -14.27 11.84
CA GLU A 366 -15.50 -13.80 12.20
C GLU A 366 -15.67 -13.85 13.73
N GLN A 367 -16.35 -12.85 14.28
CA GLN A 367 -16.61 -12.74 15.71
C GLN A 367 -18.11 -12.55 15.96
N THR A 368 -18.75 -13.53 16.59
CA THR A 368 -20.19 -13.51 16.86
C THR A 368 -20.48 -13.59 18.35
N ARG A 369 -21.44 -12.78 18.83
CA ARG A 369 -21.90 -12.82 20.23
C ARG A 369 -23.14 -13.71 20.35
N LYS A 370 -22.98 -14.90 20.91
CA LYS A 370 -24.10 -15.83 21.18
C LYS A 370 -24.62 -15.66 22.61
N GLY A 371 -25.93 -15.45 22.75
CA GLY A 371 -26.62 -15.48 24.05
C GLY A 371 -26.72 -16.91 24.59
N ARG A 372 -26.47 -17.13 25.89
CA ARG A 372 -26.57 -18.46 26.52
C ARG A 372 -27.98 -18.83 27.01
N GLY A 373 -29.01 -18.10 26.54
CA GLY A 373 -30.39 -18.23 27.03
C GLY A 373 -30.65 -17.54 28.38
N HIS A 374 -31.90 -17.68 28.88
CA HIS A 374 -32.45 -16.96 30.04
C HIS A 374 -31.47 -16.87 31.23
N GLY A 375 -30.90 -15.68 31.43
CA GLY A 375 -30.08 -15.33 32.61
C GLY A 375 -28.63 -15.83 32.64
N LYS A 376 -28.15 -16.57 31.64
CA LYS A 376 -26.79 -17.18 31.65
C LYS A 376 -25.69 -16.36 30.98
N GLY A 377 -25.97 -15.10 30.67
CA GLY A 377 -25.03 -14.18 30.02
C GLY A 377 -24.83 -14.43 28.52
N ALA A 378 -23.93 -13.66 27.91
CA ALA A 378 -23.54 -13.80 26.51
C ALA A 378 -22.07 -14.23 26.43
N HIS A 379 -21.74 -15.07 25.46
CA HIS A 379 -20.36 -15.46 25.19
C HIS A 379 -20.01 -15.11 23.74
N THR A 380 -18.72 -14.98 23.48
CA THR A 380 -18.21 -14.61 22.16
C THR A 380 -17.51 -15.80 21.56
N ILE A 381 -17.95 -16.17 20.37
CA ILE A 381 -17.41 -17.22 19.54
C ILE A 381 -16.67 -16.60 18.36
N HIS A 382 -15.72 -17.35 17.82
CA HIS A 382 -14.88 -16.94 16.72
C HIS A 382 -14.75 -18.07 15.71
N GLU A 383 -14.71 -17.71 14.44
CA GLU A 383 -14.61 -18.64 13.31
C GLU A 383 -13.50 -18.14 12.38
N LEU A 384 -12.70 -19.04 11.82
CA LEU A 384 -11.77 -18.67 10.76
C LEU A 384 -12.55 -18.47 9.45
N VAL A 385 -12.25 -17.39 8.74
CA VAL A 385 -12.81 -17.14 7.40
C VAL A 385 -12.20 -18.10 6.37
N ASP A 386 -10.92 -18.41 6.54
CA ASP A 386 -10.12 -19.17 5.59
C ASP A 386 -9.62 -20.51 6.15
N ASN A 387 -9.12 -21.36 5.24
CA ASN A 387 -8.61 -22.68 5.59
C ASN A 387 -7.54 -22.60 6.70
N PRO A 388 -7.70 -23.34 7.82
CA PRO A 388 -6.76 -23.36 8.93
C PRO A 388 -5.30 -23.64 8.52
N GLU A 389 -5.07 -24.48 7.51
CA GLU A 389 -3.72 -24.80 7.03
C GLU A 389 -3.03 -23.59 6.40
N LEU A 390 -3.77 -22.77 5.64
CA LEU A 390 -3.26 -21.53 5.06
C LEU A 390 -2.89 -20.53 6.15
N VAL A 391 -3.77 -20.37 7.15
CA VAL A 391 -3.53 -19.50 8.32
C VAL A 391 -2.28 -19.92 9.07
N LEU A 392 -2.12 -21.22 9.36
CA LEU A 392 -0.95 -21.77 10.04
C LEU A 392 0.33 -21.56 9.24
N LYS A 393 0.30 -21.76 7.91
CA LYS A 393 1.44 -21.51 7.04
C LYS A 393 1.83 -20.03 7.01
N ALA A 394 0.85 -19.13 6.94
CA ALA A 394 1.08 -17.69 6.96
C ALA A 394 1.67 -17.21 8.29
N CYS A 395 1.23 -17.77 9.43
CA CYS A 395 1.79 -17.45 10.74
C CYS A 395 3.26 -17.86 10.91
N LYS A 396 3.72 -18.91 10.21
CA LYS A 396 5.11 -19.43 10.25
C LYS A 396 6.06 -18.74 9.27
N SER A 397 5.52 -17.98 8.33
CA SER A 397 6.32 -17.27 7.32
C SER A 397 6.91 -16.00 7.97
N ILE A 398 8.24 -15.99 8.10
CA ILE A 398 9.08 -14.85 8.56
C ILE A 398 10.08 -14.55 7.47
#